data_AF-A0A539EE55-F1
#
_entry.id   AF-A0A539EE55-F1
#
_cell.length_a   1.000
_cell.length_b   1.000
_cell.length_c   1.000
_cell.angle_alpha   90.00
_cell.angle_beta   90.00
_cell.angle_gamma   90.00
#
_symmetry.space_group_name_H-M   'P 1'
#
loop_
_entity.id
_entity.type
_entity.pdbx_description
1 polymer ?
#
loop_
_entity_poly.entity_id
_entity_poly.type
_entity_poly.pdbx_seq_one_letter_code
_entity_poly.pdbx_strand_id
1 'polypeptide(L)'
;MLLQHATTLLTRLLADTGPADKIIRRYFHEERQQITDRRWLAETVYGILRHKRSLEYSLIHSGQPTSGDRLLASYLALHQGWSGRALTE
;
A
#
# COMPACT_ATOMS: atom_id res chain seq x y z
N MET A 1 11.47 5.55 -4.41
CA MET A 1 11.79 4.92 -3.09
C MET A 1 10.55 4.77 -2.19
N LEU A 2 9.74 5.81 -1.96
CA LEU A 2 8.61 5.71 -1.03
C LEU A 2 7.49 4.75 -1.49
N LEU A 3 7.14 4.78 -2.78
CA LEU A 3 6.19 3.81 -3.38
C LEU A 3 6.71 2.37 -3.27
N GLN A 4 8.01 2.16 -3.45
CA GLN A 4 8.64 0.84 -3.28
C GLN A 4 8.55 0.36 -1.83
N HIS A 5 8.75 1.25 -0.84
CA HIS A 5 8.53 0.91 0.57
C HIS A 5 7.06 0.59 0.84
N ALA A 6 6.11 1.32 0.24
CA ALA A 6 4.67 1.06 0.37
C ALA A 6 4.28 -0.31 -0.20
N THR A 7 4.71 -0.62 -1.43
CA THR A 7 4.54 -1.95 -2.03
C THR A 7 5.16 -3.04 -1.16
N THR A 8 6.41 -2.88 -0.73
CA THR A 8 7.12 -3.91 0.05
C THR A 8 6.43 -4.19 1.37
N LEU A 9 6.06 -3.14 2.09
CA LEU A 9 5.33 -3.24 3.35
C LEU A 9 3.95 -3.87 3.14
N LEU A 10 3.23 -3.49 2.09
CA LEU A 10 1.92 -4.04 1.78
C LEU A 10 2.00 -5.53 1.41
N THR A 11 2.99 -5.94 0.62
CA THR A 11 3.24 -7.36 0.32
C THR A 11 3.50 -8.17 1.59
N ARG A 12 4.30 -7.65 2.53
CA ARG A 12 4.50 -8.30 3.85
C ARG A 12 3.20 -8.39 4.65
N LEU A 13 2.40 -7.32 4.67
CA LEU A 13 1.12 -7.28 5.38
C LEU A 13 0.05 -8.19 4.79
N LEU A 14 0.09 -8.44 3.49
CA LEU A 14 -0.85 -9.35 2.82
C LEU A 14 -0.43 -10.82 2.95
N ALA A 15 0.86 -11.09 3.13
CA ALA A 15 1.39 -12.44 3.31
C ALA A 15 1.35 -12.94 4.76
N ASP A 16 1.43 -12.03 5.74
CA ASP A 16 1.49 -12.35 7.17
C ASP A 16 0.10 -12.24 7.83
N THR A 17 -0.27 -13.22 8.66
CA THR A 17 -1.52 -13.25 9.43
C THR A 17 -1.42 -12.53 10.78
N GLY A 18 -0.25 -11.99 11.13
CA GLY A 18 -0.03 -11.23 12.35
C GLY A 18 -0.70 -9.84 12.37
N PRO A 19 -0.71 -9.17 13.54
CA PRO A 19 -1.28 -7.83 13.65
C PRO A 19 -0.47 -6.82 12.83
N ALA A 20 -1.18 -6.06 11.99
CA ALA A 20 -0.58 -5.09 11.06
C ALA A 20 0.35 -4.09 11.76
N ASP A 21 -0.02 -3.59 12.95
CA ASP A 21 0.80 -2.63 13.70
C ASP A 21 2.19 -3.18 14.05
N LYS A 22 2.28 -4.46 14.41
CA LYS A 22 3.55 -5.11 14.74
C LYS A 22 4.46 -5.19 13.50
N ILE A 23 3.88 -5.53 12.36
CA ILE A 23 4.59 -5.64 11.07
C ILE A 23 5.09 -4.25 10.64
N ILE A 24 4.24 -3.22 10.73
CA ILE A 24 4.58 -1.84 10.36
C ILE A 24 5.68 -1.28 11.28
N ARG A 25 5.55 -1.44 12.61
CA ARG A 25 6.58 -1.02 13.56
C ARG A 25 7.92 -1.68 13.28
N ARG A 26 7.93 -3.00 13.05
CA ARG A 26 9.14 -3.75 12.73
C ARG A 26 9.76 -3.24 11.43
N TYR A 27 8.96 -3.04 10.39
CA TYR A 27 9.44 -2.53 9.11
C TYR A 27 10.06 -1.13 9.23
N PHE A 28 9.43 -0.22 9.97
CA PHE A 28 9.97 1.14 10.19
C PHE A 28 11.25 1.15 11.01
N HIS A 29 11.43 0.17 11.89
CA HIS A 29 12.67 -0.01 12.61
C HIS A 29 13.79 -0.52 11.68
N GLU A 30 13.50 -1.51 10.84
CA GLU A 30 14.45 -2.10 9.88
C GLU A 30 14.89 -1.09 8.80
N GLU A 31 13.96 -0.32 8.24
CA GLU A 31 14.20 0.57 7.09
C GLU A 31 14.33 2.05 7.48
N ARG A 32 14.63 2.32 8.76
CA ARG A 32 14.53 3.67 9.36
C ARG A 32 15.27 4.76 8.58
N GLN A 33 16.45 4.45 8.05
CA GLN A 33 17.32 5.40 7.34
C GLN A 33 16.89 5.65 5.88
N GLN A 34 16.12 4.74 5.29
CA GLN A 34 15.71 4.79 3.88
C GLN A 34 14.31 5.39 3.72
N ILE A 35 13.48 5.33 4.77
CA ILE A 35 12.13 5.92 4.75
C ILE A 35 12.21 7.41 5.05
N THR A 36 12.00 8.22 4.01
CA THR A 36 11.96 9.68 4.07
C THR A 36 10.67 10.22 4.68
N ASP A 37 9.53 9.57 4.47
CA ASP A 37 8.23 9.97 5.02
C ASP A 37 7.45 8.79 5.61
N ARG A 38 7.63 8.58 6.92
CA ARG A 38 6.95 7.50 7.65
C ARG A 38 5.46 7.78 7.83
N ARG A 39 5.07 9.05 7.89
CA ARG A 39 3.68 9.43 8.11
C ARG A 39 2.86 9.10 6.87
N TRP A 40 3.31 9.56 5.71
CA TRP A 40 2.67 9.25 4.43
C TRP A 40 2.59 7.74 4.19
N LEU A 41 3.68 7.02 4.50
CA LEU A 41 3.75 5.57 4.33
C LEU A 41 2.74 4.85 5.22
N ALA A 42 2.64 5.22 6.50
CA ALA A 42 1.67 4.66 7.43
C ALA A 42 0.23 5.00 7.01
N GLU A 43 -0.06 6.27 6.73
CA GLU A 43 -1.39 6.73 6.29
C GLU A 43 -1.85 5.98 5.04
N THR A 44 -0.96 5.80 4.06
CA THR A 44 -1.24 5.09 2.82
C THR A 44 -1.54 3.61 3.07
N VAL A 45 -0.68 2.92 3.83
CA VAL A 45 -0.83 1.49 4.09
C VAL A 45 -2.07 1.22 4.95
N TYR A 46 -2.33 2.01 5.99
CA TYR A 46 -3.55 1.86 6.78
C TYR A 46 -4.80 2.22 5.99
N GLY A 47 -4.74 3.22 5.12
CA GLY A 47 -5.82 3.54 4.18
C GLY A 47 -6.17 2.36 3.29
N ILE A 48 -5.16 1.72 2.70
CA ILE A 48 -5.35 0.51 1.88
C ILE A 48 -5.97 -0.62 2.71
N LEU A 49 -5.47 -0.89 3.92
CA LEU A 49 -6.03 -1.94 4.79
C LEU A 49 -7.49 -1.64 5.15
N ARG A 50 -7.82 -0.38 5.43
CA ARG A 50 -9.19 0.07 5.76
C ARG A 50 -10.16 -0.10 4.60
N HIS A 51 -9.68 0.15 3.37
CA HIS A 51 -10.49 0.08 2.16
C HIS A 51 -10.27 -1.21 1.36
N LYS A 52 -9.56 -2.20 1.92
CA LYS A 52 -9.08 -3.40 1.22
C LYS A 52 -10.18 -4.09 0.42
N ARG A 53 -11.30 -4.42 1.04
CA ARG A 53 -12.43 -5.09 0.36
C ARG A 53 -12.99 -4.29 -0.81
N SER A 54 -13.07 -2.97 -0.68
CA SER A 54 -13.57 -2.10 -1.75
C SER A 54 -12.58 -2.01 -2.91
N LEU A 55 -11.29 -1.93 -2.61
CA LEU A 55 -10.22 -1.91 -3.62
C LEU A 55 -10.14 -3.26 -4.36
N GLU A 56 -10.18 -4.37 -3.62
CA GLU A 56 -10.23 -5.72 -4.17
C GLU A 56 -11.45 -5.90 -5.09
N TYR A 57 -12.62 -5.46 -4.65
CA TYR A 57 -13.83 -5.46 -5.46
C TYR A 57 -13.63 -4.68 -6.77
N SER A 58 -13.10 -3.45 -6.70
CA SER A 58 -12.82 -2.63 -7.88
C SER A 58 -11.85 -3.32 -8.85
N LEU A 59 -10.78 -3.94 -8.33
CA LEU A 59 -9.79 -4.66 -9.13
C LEU A 59 -10.42 -5.85 -9.85
N ILE A 60 -11.17 -6.68 -9.12
CA ILE A 60 -11.88 -7.85 -9.68
C ILE A 60 -12.85 -7.41 -10.78
N HIS A 61 -13.61 -6.33 -10.59
CA HIS A 61 -14.56 -5.83 -11.60
C HIS A 61 -13.85 -5.28 -12.83
N SER A 62 -12.65 -4.73 -12.66
CA SER A 62 -11.80 -4.28 -13.78
C SER A 62 -10.99 -5.41 -14.44
N GLY A 63 -11.16 -6.67 -14.00
CA GLY A 63 -10.39 -7.81 -14.51
C GLY A 63 -8.91 -7.80 -14.12
N GLN A 64 -8.53 -7.02 -13.10
CA GLN A 64 -7.16 -6.93 -12.62
C GLN A 64 -6.90 -7.88 -11.45
N PRO A 65 -5.69 -8.45 -11.35
CA PRO A 65 -5.33 -9.30 -10.22
C PRO A 65 -5.19 -8.48 -8.95
N THR A 66 -5.58 -9.08 -7.82
CA THR A 66 -5.33 -8.53 -6.49
C THR A 66 -3.86 -8.73 -6.13
N SER A 67 -3.07 -7.68 -6.20
CA SER A 67 -1.67 -7.64 -5.73
C SER A 67 -1.40 -6.37 -4.93
N GLY A 68 -0.31 -6.36 -4.13
CA GLY A 68 0.08 -5.19 -3.35
C GLY A 68 0.21 -3.93 -4.21
N ASP A 69 0.92 -4.01 -5.34
CA ASP A 69 1.07 -2.91 -6.29
C ASP A 69 -0.27 -2.39 -6.82
N ARG A 70 -1.18 -3.30 -7.17
CA ARG A 70 -2.50 -2.95 -7.71
C ARG A 70 -3.40 -2.30 -6.66
N LEU A 71 -3.33 -2.77 -5.42
CA LEU A 71 -4.04 -2.16 -4.30
C LEU A 71 -3.50 -0.76 -3.98
N LEU A 72 -2.17 -0.59 -3.99
CA LEU A 72 -1.53 0.71 -3.82
C LEU A 72 -1.93 1.68 -4.94
N ALA A 73 -1.79 1.27 -6.20
CA ALA A 73 -2.16 2.07 -7.36
C ALA A 73 -3.64 2.48 -7.32
N SER A 74 -4.53 1.52 -7.00
CA SER A 74 -5.97 1.79 -6.90
C SER A 74 -6.30 2.76 -5.77
N TYR A 75 -5.66 2.62 -4.61
CA TYR A 75 -5.86 3.54 -3.50
C TYR A 75 -5.38 4.95 -3.82
N LEU A 76 -4.20 5.09 -4.45
CA LEU A 76 -3.68 6.39 -4.86
C LEU A 76 -4.60 7.06 -5.88
N ALA A 77 -5.13 6.31 -6.84
CA ALA A 77 -6.06 6.83 -7.84
C ALA A 77 -7.41 7.26 -7.23
N LEU A 78 -8.00 6.41 -6.37
CA LEU A 78 -9.36 6.59 -5.86
C LEU A 78 -9.45 7.53 -4.65
N HIS A 79 -8.41 7.55 -3.79
CA HIS A 79 -8.45 8.28 -2.52
C HIS A 79 -7.46 9.45 -2.43
N GLN A 80 -6.36 9.42 -3.17
CA GLN A 80 -5.37 10.50 -3.16
C GLN A 80 -5.45 11.38 -4.43
N GLY A 81 -6.36 11.08 -5.36
CA GLY A 81 -6.57 11.85 -6.59
C GLY A 81 -5.41 11.78 -7.58
N TRP A 82 -4.55 10.75 -7.50
CA TRP A 82 -3.46 10.57 -8.45
C TRP A 82 -4.02 10.15 -9.81
N SER A 83 -3.74 10.95 -10.84
CA SER A 83 -4.13 10.59 -12.21
C SER A 83 -3.30 9.39 -12.69
N GLY A 84 -3.89 8.44 -13.43
CA GLY A 84 -3.24 7.18 -13.83
C GLY A 84 -1.90 7.32 -14.57
N ARG A 85 -1.60 8.50 -15.14
CA ARG A 85 -0.28 8.85 -15.69
C ARG A 85 0.82 8.87 -14.63
N ALA A 86 0.55 9.37 -13.43
CA ALA A 86 1.51 9.43 -12.33
C ALA A 86 1.83 8.04 -11.71
N LEU A 87 1.10 6.99 -12.11
CA LEU A 87 1.31 5.61 -11.65
C LEU A 87 2.10 4.76 -12.65
N THR A 88 2.40 5.29 -13.84
CA THR A 88 3.13 4.60 -14.92
C THR A 88 4.50 5.22 -15.22
N GLU A 89 4.83 6.36 -14.61
CA GLU A 89 6.16 6.99 -14.62
C GLU A 89 7.00 6.55 -13.41
#